data_AF-A0A4R6XK07-F1
#
_entry.id   AF-A0A4R6XK07-F1
#
_cell.length_a   1.000
_cell.length_b   1.000
_cell.length_c   1.000
_cell.angle_alpha   90.00
_cell.angle_beta   90.00
_cell.angle_gamma   90.00
#
_symmetry.space_group_name_H-M   'P 1'
#
loop_
_entity.id
_entity.type
_entity.pdbx_description
1 polymer ?
#
loop_
_entity_poly.entity_id
_entity_poly.type
_entity_poly.pdbx_seq_one_letter_code
_entity_poly.pdbx_strand_id
1 'polypeptide(L)'
;MSEFLSSHELINLEEELRAADQALYVNKNSKEGLAKSFKALSLRTGWAIYLWDNDQGLMNLKSSEPPAPKTKSFNEAIKFALARKHFSVFIFPINDKDSWLEAKVYFTSNPDKFDGVVKCLFILANDKEHPFLLKSGKLVKLNMGLDGNFVLRDGSWISANDIP
;
A
#
# COMPACT_ATOMS: atom_id res chain seq x y z
N MET A 1 16.38 12.58 3.66
CA MET A 1 15.30 11.58 3.88
C MET A 1 14.87 11.01 2.54
N SER A 2 14.90 9.68 2.32
CA SER A 2 14.50 9.15 1.01
C SER A 2 13.00 9.36 0.79
N GLU A 3 12.66 10.09 -0.26
CA GLU A 3 11.28 10.49 -0.58
C GLU A 3 10.40 9.31 -1.03
N PHE A 4 10.94 8.09 -1.16
CA PHE A 4 10.14 6.87 -1.28
C PHE A 4 10.93 5.58 -0.91
N LEU A 5 10.24 4.43 -0.90
CA LEU A 5 10.80 3.07 -0.87
C LEU A 5 12.01 2.95 -1.78
N SER A 6 13.12 2.52 -1.18
CA SER A 6 14.30 2.04 -1.86
C SER A 6 13.98 0.89 -2.82
N SER A 7 14.89 0.64 -3.76
CA SER A 7 14.78 -0.49 -4.69
C SER A 7 14.61 -1.83 -3.95
N HIS A 8 15.26 -1.99 -2.80
CA HIS A 8 15.17 -3.21 -1.99
C HIS A 8 13.79 -3.36 -1.33
N GLU A 9 13.26 -2.27 -0.75
CA GLU A 9 11.89 -2.23 -0.22
C GLU A 9 10.85 -2.58 -1.29
N LEU A 10 11.02 -2.08 -2.52
CA LEU A 10 10.13 -2.38 -3.64
C LEU A 10 10.20 -3.83 -4.10
N ILE A 11 11.39 -4.45 -4.07
CA ILE A 11 11.57 -5.87 -4.39
C ILE A 11 10.87 -6.73 -3.34
N ASN A 12 11.12 -6.46 -2.06
CA ASN A 12 10.46 -7.19 -0.97
C ASN A 12 8.93 -7.04 -1.05
N LEU A 13 8.44 -5.82 -1.28
CA LEU A 13 7.00 -5.57 -1.40
C LEU A 13 6.40 -6.29 -2.62
N GLU A 14 7.14 -6.40 -3.73
CA GLU A 14 6.69 -7.18 -4.89
C GLU A 14 6.54 -8.66 -4.55
N GLU A 15 7.53 -9.26 -3.90
CA GLU A 15 7.48 -10.67 -3.51
C GLU A 15 6.31 -10.94 -2.56
N GLU A 16 6.12 -10.05 -1.59
CA GLU A 16 5.00 -10.08 -0.66
C GLU A 16 3.66 -9.94 -1.39
N LEU A 17 3.50 -8.99 -2.31
CA LEU A 17 2.29 -8.82 -3.12
C LEU A 17 1.99 -10.04 -3.98
N ARG A 18 3.01 -10.69 -4.54
CA ARG A 18 2.85 -11.89 -5.38
C ARG A 18 2.37 -13.07 -4.54
N ALA A 19 2.90 -13.24 -3.33
CA ALA A 19 2.61 -14.37 -2.46
C ALA A 19 1.38 -14.19 -1.55
N ALA A 20 0.92 -12.95 -1.35
CA ALA A 20 -0.14 -12.65 -0.38
C ALA A 20 -1.44 -13.41 -0.64
N ASP A 21 -1.99 -14.01 0.40
CA ASP A 21 -3.31 -14.65 0.45
C ASP A 21 -4.31 -13.87 1.32
N GLN A 22 -3.88 -12.72 1.82
CA GLN A 22 -4.60 -11.85 2.74
C GLN A 22 -4.25 -10.38 2.47
N ALA A 23 -4.91 -9.45 3.18
CA ALA A 23 -4.61 -8.04 3.09
C ALA A 23 -3.18 -7.77 3.56
N LEU A 24 -2.41 -7.01 2.80
CA LEU A 24 -1.10 -6.52 3.23
C LEU A 24 -1.24 -5.14 3.83
N TYR A 25 -0.39 -4.80 4.79
CA TYR A 25 -0.28 -3.43 5.25
C TYR A 25 1.16 -3.02 5.55
N VAL A 26 1.43 -1.73 5.42
CA VAL A 26 2.71 -1.10 5.71
C VAL A 26 2.49 0.14 6.56
N ASN A 27 3.48 0.47 7.38
CA ASN A 27 3.48 1.69 8.17
C ASN A 27 4.32 2.75 7.43
N LYS A 28 3.69 3.86 7.04
CA LYS A 28 4.34 5.03 6.42
C LYS A 28 3.50 6.29 6.61
N ASN A 29 4.13 7.31 7.21
CA ASN A 29 3.47 8.60 7.50
C ASN A 29 3.20 9.45 6.24
N SER A 30 4.07 9.37 5.23
CA SER A 30 3.94 10.22 4.03
C SER A 30 3.29 9.46 2.87
N LYS A 31 2.34 10.13 2.20
CA LYS A 31 1.81 9.73 0.88
C LYS A 31 2.68 10.25 -0.28
N GLU A 32 3.64 11.12 -0.01
CA GLU A 32 4.50 11.71 -1.03
C GLU A 32 5.40 10.64 -1.66
N GLY A 33 5.63 10.74 -2.97
CA GLY A 33 6.41 9.75 -3.73
C GLY A 33 5.71 8.40 -3.97
N LEU A 34 4.55 8.15 -3.34
CA LEU A 34 3.85 6.87 -3.42
C LEU A 34 3.42 6.49 -4.83
N ALA A 35 2.70 7.41 -5.47
CA ALA A 35 2.25 7.23 -6.84
C ALA A 35 3.42 6.99 -7.80
N LYS A 36 4.53 7.73 -7.65
CA LYS A 36 5.71 7.61 -8.53
C LYS A 36 6.30 6.20 -8.52
N SER A 37 6.31 5.57 -7.36
CA SER A 37 7.09 4.37 -7.19
C SER A 37 6.28 3.10 -7.31
N PHE A 38 4.99 3.15 -6.97
CA PHE A 38 4.07 2.13 -7.43
C PHE A 38 3.85 2.22 -8.95
N LYS A 39 3.97 3.41 -9.55
CA LYS A 39 4.06 3.53 -11.00
C LYS A 39 5.32 2.86 -11.55
N ALA A 40 6.48 3.07 -10.92
CA ALA A 40 7.71 2.35 -11.29
C ALA A 40 7.55 0.82 -11.16
N LEU A 41 6.91 0.34 -10.08
CA LEU A 41 6.58 -1.06 -9.90
C LEU A 41 5.66 -1.58 -11.02
N SER A 42 4.58 -0.87 -11.32
CA SER A 42 3.62 -1.23 -12.38
C SER A 42 4.29 -1.30 -13.76
N LEU A 43 5.19 -0.35 -14.06
CA LEU A 43 5.95 -0.35 -15.31
C LEU A 43 6.91 -1.54 -15.40
N ARG A 44 7.56 -1.89 -14.28
CA ARG A 44 8.54 -2.99 -14.23
C ARG A 44 7.89 -4.37 -14.28
N THR A 45 6.80 -4.58 -13.55
CA THR A 45 6.13 -5.89 -13.43
C THR A 45 5.01 -6.09 -14.46
N GLY A 46 4.56 -5.01 -15.10
CA GLY A 46 3.38 -5.02 -15.97
C GLY A 46 2.05 -5.10 -15.22
N TRP A 47 2.06 -5.06 -13.89
CA TRP A 47 0.84 -5.19 -13.07
C TRP A 47 -0.09 -3.99 -13.24
N ALA A 48 -1.40 -4.27 -13.21
CA ALA A 48 -2.40 -3.23 -13.05
C ALA A 48 -2.40 -2.78 -11.58
N ILE A 49 -1.83 -1.59 -11.32
CA ILE A 49 -1.76 -1.02 -9.98
C ILE A 49 -2.67 0.20 -9.90
N TYR A 50 -3.57 0.18 -8.93
CA TYR A 50 -4.50 1.25 -8.66
C TYR A 50 -4.17 1.90 -7.32
N LEU A 51 -4.16 3.23 -7.31
CA LEU A 51 -4.03 4.03 -6.09
C LEU A 51 -5.36 4.69 -5.80
N TRP A 52 -5.88 4.46 -4.60
CA TRP A 52 -7.07 5.15 -4.13
C TRP A 52 -6.73 6.50 -3.52
N ASP A 53 -7.59 7.47 -3.78
CA ASP A 53 -7.58 8.80 -3.20
C ASP A 53 -9.04 9.24 -2.93
N ASN A 54 -9.28 9.97 -1.84
CA ASN A 54 -10.64 10.35 -1.44
C ASN A 54 -11.30 11.30 -2.43
N ASP A 55 -10.53 12.17 -3.09
CA ASP A 55 -11.06 13.20 -3.98
C ASP A 55 -11.32 12.64 -5.38
N GLN A 56 -10.41 11.79 -5.85
CA GLN A 56 -10.39 11.29 -7.23
C GLN A 56 -10.95 9.87 -7.38
N GLY A 57 -10.85 9.05 -6.33
CA GLY A 57 -11.15 7.63 -6.36
C GLY A 57 -9.97 6.78 -6.81
N LEU A 58 -10.25 5.58 -7.34
CA LEU A 58 -9.24 4.62 -7.78
C LEU A 58 -8.66 5.02 -9.14
N MET A 59 -7.39 5.40 -9.14
CA MET A 59 -6.63 5.75 -10.34
C MET A 59 -5.69 4.63 -10.75
N ASN A 60 -5.70 4.25 -12.03
CA ASN A 60 -4.69 3.36 -12.58
C ASN A 60 -3.37 4.12 -12.76
N LEU A 61 -2.27 3.65 -12.15
CA LEU A 61 -0.99 4.37 -12.18
C LEU A 61 -0.26 4.29 -13.53
N LYS A 62 -0.64 3.34 -14.40
CA LYS A 62 -0.05 3.14 -15.72
C LYS A 62 -0.82 3.83 -16.84
N SER A 63 -2.15 3.91 -16.70
CA SER A 63 -3.02 4.51 -17.72
C SER A 63 -3.28 5.98 -17.42
N SER A 64 -3.45 6.80 -18.47
CA SER A 64 -4.00 8.15 -18.35
C SER A 64 -5.54 8.15 -18.37
N GLU A 65 -6.16 6.97 -18.25
CA GLU A 65 -7.60 6.83 -18.09
C GLU A 65 -8.11 7.59 -16.86
N PRO A 66 -9.34 8.10 -16.92
CA PRO A 66 -9.96 8.73 -15.77
C PRO A 66 -10.09 7.72 -14.60
N PRO A 67 -10.22 8.22 -13.35
CA PRO A 67 -10.46 7.37 -12.20
C PRO A 67 -11.68 6.47 -12.39
N ALA A 68 -11.65 5.29 -11.76
CA ALA A 68 -12.76 4.36 -11.83
C ALA A 68 -14.06 5.01 -11.29
N PRO A 69 -15.19 4.87 -11.99
CA PRO A 69 -16.42 5.55 -11.61
C PRO A 69 -16.92 5.06 -10.25
N LYS A 70 -17.45 5.98 -9.44
CA LYS A 70 -18.01 5.70 -8.11
C LYS A 70 -17.03 4.97 -7.18
N THR A 71 -15.78 5.42 -7.14
CA THR A 71 -14.76 4.84 -6.23
C THR A 71 -14.16 5.88 -5.28
N LYS A 72 -14.88 7.00 -5.05
CA LYS A 72 -14.44 8.03 -4.11
C LYS A 72 -14.56 7.56 -2.67
N SER A 73 -15.66 6.88 -2.32
CA SER A 73 -15.82 6.28 -1.01
C SER A 73 -14.98 5.00 -0.88
N PHE A 74 -14.42 4.76 0.30
CA PHE A 74 -13.62 3.56 0.57
C PHE A 74 -14.42 2.28 0.31
N ASN A 75 -15.69 2.25 0.72
CA ASN A 75 -16.59 1.10 0.55
C ASN A 75 -16.76 0.72 -0.93
N GLU A 76 -17.04 1.70 -1.80
CA GLU A 76 -17.19 1.43 -3.21
C GLU A 76 -15.85 1.08 -3.87
N ALA A 77 -14.75 1.72 -3.44
CA ALA A 77 -13.42 1.43 -3.95
C ALA A 77 -12.98 -0.01 -3.63
N ILE A 78 -13.18 -0.48 -2.40
CA ILE A 78 -12.88 -1.88 -2.02
C ILE A 78 -13.77 -2.85 -2.79
N LYS A 79 -15.08 -2.58 -2.88
CA LYS A 79 -16.00 -3.44 -3.66
C LYS A 79 -15.57 -3.54 -5.13
N PHE A 80 -15.17 -2.41 -5.71
CA PHE A 80 -14.64 -2.39 -7.06
C PHE A 80 -13.35 -3.19 -7.19
N ALA A 81 -12.45 -3.10 -6.20
CA ALA A 81 -11.22 -3.88 -6.17
C ALA A 81 -11.50 -5.39 -6.11
N LEU A 82 -12.32 -5.83 -5.15
CA LEU A 82 -12.64 -7.25 -4.93
C LEU A 82 -13.47 -7.86 -6.07
N ALA A 83 -14.18 -7.05 -6.86
CA ALA A 83 -14.91 -7.52 -8.04
C ALA A 83 -14.00 -7.86 -9.24
N ARG A 84 -12.70 -7.53 -9.21
CA ARG A 84 -11.79 -7.82 -10.33
C ARG A 84 -11.49 -9.32 -10.44
N LYS A 85 -11.45 -9.81 -11.69
CA LYS A 85 -11.17 -11.22 -12.02
C LYS A 85 -9.72 -11.48 -12.46
N HIS A 86 -8.93 -10.43 -12.63
CA HIS A 86 -7.55 -10.51 -13.07
C HIS A 86 -6.62 -10.01 -11.97
N PHE A 87 -5.37 -10.47 -12.00
CA PHE A 87 -4.36 -10.00 -11.06
C PHE A 87 -4.26 -8.47 -11.13
N SER A 88 -4.49 -7.81 -10.00
CA SER A 88 -4.47 -6.36 -9.85
C SER A 88 -4.07 -6.03 -8.42
N VAL A 89 -3.30 -4.96 -8.26
CA VAL A 89 -2.89 -4.46 -6.95
C VAL A 89 -3.66 -3.17 -6.66
N PHE A 90 -4.34 -3.12 -5.53
CA PHE A 90 -5.06 -1.95 -5.06
C PHE A 90 -4.38 -1.42 -3.80
N ILE A 91 -4.07 -0.13 -3.82
CA ILE A 91 -3.36 0.53 -2.72
C ILE A 91 -4.31 1.53 -2.08
N PHE A 92 -4.49 1.40 -0.77
CA PHE A 92 -5.38 2.22 0.03
C PHE A 92 -4.58 2.97 1.10
N PRO A 93 -4.20 4.23 0.84
CA PRO A 93 -3.61 5.09 1.84
C PRO A 93 -4.66 5.50 2.88
N ILE A 94 -4.65 4.85 4.04
CA ILE A 94 -5.57 5.09 5.16
C ILE A 94 -4.84 5.71 6.35
N ASN A 95 -3.87 6.58 6.06
CA ASN A 95 -3.01 7.25 7.05
C ASN A 95 -3.53 8.63 7.47
N ASP A 96 -4.55 9.18 6.81
CA ASP A 96 -5.31 10.34 7.30
C ASP A 96 -6.55 9.91 8.12
N LYS A 97 -7.15 10.86 8.84
CA LYS A 97 -8.24 10.59 9.79
C LYS A 97 -9.51 10.09 9.11
N ASP A 98 -9.87 10.67 7.97
CA ASP A 98 -11.15 10.40 7.31
C ASP A 98 -11.10 9.04 6.63
N SER A 99 -10.03 8.78 5.86
CA SER A 99 -9.77 7.47 5.24
C SER A 99 -9.70 6.35 6.27
N TRP A 100 -9.06 6.59 7.42
CA TRP A 100 -8.98 5.60 8.50
C TRP A 100 -10.35 5.29 9.10
N LEU A 101 -11.20 6.30 9.28
CA LEU A 101 -12.54 6.12 9.83
C LEU A 101 -13.43 5.34 8.86
N GLU A 102 -13.41 5.68 7.57
CA GLU A 102 -14.14 4.95 6.54
C GLU A 102 -13.72 3.47 6.48
N ALA A 103 -12.41 3.21 6.52
CA ALA A 103 -11.88 1.85 6.56
C ALA A 103 -12.36 1.09 7.80
N LYS A 104 -12.29 1.71 8.98
CA LYS A 104 -12.75 1.08 10.22
C LYS A 104 -14.24 0.72 10.17
N VAL A 105 -15.08 1.61 9.66
CA VAL A 105 -16.52 1.35 9.50
C VAL A 105 -16.74 0.18 8.53
N TYR A 106 -16.08 0.20 7.38
CA TYR A 106 -16.18 -0.87 6.38
C TYR A 106 -15.84 -2.24 6.97
N PHE A 107 -14.68 -2.36 7.61
CA PHE A 107 -14.19 -3.64 8.14
C PHE A 107 -14.98 -4.17 9.33
N THR A 108 -15.68 -3.29 10.05
CA THR A 108 -16.59 -3.71 11.13
C THR A 108 -17.82 -4.42 10.56
N SER A 109 -18.32 -3.96 9.40
CA SER A 109 -19.52 -4.50 8.77
C SER A 109 -19.23 -5.59 7.74
N ASN A 110 -18.01 -5.65 7.18
CA ASN A 110 -17.62 -6.58 6.13
C ASN A 110 -16.27 -7.20 6.51
N PRO A 111 -16.25 -8.36 7.19
CA PRO A 111 -15.02 -9.07 7.50
C PRO A 111 -14.47 -9.81 6.27
N ASP A 112 -14.60 -9.21 5.08
CA ASP A 112 -14.30 -9.83 3.79
C ASP A 112 -12.91 -10.49 3.81
N LYS A 113 -12.82 -11.63 3.14
CA LYS A 113 -11.54 -12.29 2.93
C LYS A 113 -10.86 -11.63 1.73
N PHE A 114 -9.63 -11.18 1.94
CA PHE A 114 -8.75 -10.69 0.89
C PHE A 114 -8.01 -11.84 0.21
N ASP A 115 -8.74 -12.93 -0.06
CA ASP A 115 -8.21 -14.09 -0.74
C ASP A 115 -8.40 -13.96 -2.26
N GLY A 116 -7.47 -14.54 -3.03
CA GLY A 116 -7.57 -14.63 -4.49
C GLY A 116 -6.59 -13.77 -5.28
N VAL A 117 -6.98 -13.45 -6.52
CA VAL A 117 -6.09 -12.86 -7.53
C VAL A 117 -5.83 -11.37 -7.31
N VAL A 118 -6.71 -10.70 -6.59
CA VAL A 118 -6.61 -9.28 -6.27
C VAL A 118 -5.80 -9.09 -5.00
N LYS A 119 -4.85 -8.17 -5.03
CA LYS A 119 -3.98 -7.88 -3.87
C LYS A 119 -4.31 -6.50 -3.34
N CYS A 120 -4.56 -6.40 -2.04
CA CYS A 120 -4.84 -5.13 -1.37
C CYS A 120 -3.69 -4.79 -0.43
N LEU A 121 -3.14 -3.58 -0.59
CA LEU A 121 -2.11 -3.02 0.26
C LEU A 121 -2.65 -1.78 0.97
N PHE A 122 -2.65 -1.80 2.29
CA PHE A 122 -3.05 -0.68 3.12
C PHE A 122 -1.83 0.07 3.65
N ILE A 123 -1.91 1.40 3.70
CA ILE A 123 -0.83 2.24 4.22
C ILE A 123 -1.35 2.98 5.43
N LEU A 124 -0.77 2.65 6.58
CA LEU A 124 -1.10 3.21 7.89
C LEU A 124 -0.07 4.24 8.30
N ALA A 125 -0.46 5.19 9.15
CA ALA A 125 0.52 6.02 9.87
C ALA A 125 1.30 5.16 10.87
N ASN A 126 2.56 5.50 11.14
CA ASN A 126 3.50 4.72 11.96
C ASN A 126 3.03 4.51 13.41
N ASP A 127 2.20 5.42 13.91
CA ASP A 127 1.64 5.42 15.26
C ASP A 127 0.21 4.84 15.33
N LYS A 128 -0.33 4.37 14.20
CA LYS A 128 -1.69 3.87 14.12
C LYS A 128 -1.74 2.39 13.82
N GLU A 129 -2.47 1.69 14.68
CA GLU A 129 -2.89 0.33 14.44
C GLU A 129 -4.33 0.30 13.92
N HIS A 130 -4.61 -0.62 13.00
CA HIS A 130 -5.97 -0.87 12.54
C HIS A 130 -6.40 -2.26 13.01
N PRO A 131 -7.43 -2.39 13.88
CA PRO A 131 -7.78 -3.67 14.52
C PRO A 131 -8.00 -4.83 13.54
N PHE A 132 -8.63 -4.57 12.40
CA PHE A 132 -8.81 -5.57 11.35
C PHE A 132 -7.48 -6.03 10.74
N LEU A 133 -6.57 -5.10 10.44
CA LEU A 133 -5.29 -5.42 9.79
C LEU A 133 -4.35 -6.13 10.76
N LEU A 134 -4.41 -5.81 12.05
CA LEU A 134 -3.69 -6.57 13.08
C LEU A 134 -4.17 -8.03 13.17
N LYS A 135 -5.47 -8.27 13.02
CA LYS A 135 -6.07 -9.59 13.18
C LYS A 135 -6.00 -10.45 11.92
N SER A 136 -6.15 -9.83 10.75
CA SER A 136 -6.43 -10.52 9.49
C SER A 136 -5.55 -10.06 8.32
N GLY A 137 -4.68 -9.08 8.54
CA GLY A 137 -3.69 -8.64 7.56
C GLY A 137 -2.28 -9.09 7.91
N LYS A 138 -1.40 -9.03 6.92
CA LYS A 138 0.04 -9.26 7.08
C LYS A 138 0.80 -7.93 7.03
N LEU A 139 1.54 -7.62 8.09
CA LEU A 139 2.46 -6.49 8.11
C LEU A 139 3.64 -6.79 7.20
N VAL A 140 3.87 -5.94 6.19
CA VAL A 140 5.08 -5.94 5.40
C VAL A 140 6.06 -4.94 6.01
N LYS A 141 7.18 -5.46 6.52
CA LYS A 141 8.25 -4.61 7.06
C LYS A 141 9.08 -4.08 5.89
N LEU A 142 8.98 -2.77 5.67
CA LEU A 142 9.76 -2.08 4.65
C LEU A 142 11.21 -1.83 5.11
N ASN A 143 11.44 -1.67 6.42
CA ASN A 143 12.78 -1.55 6.96
C ASN A 143 13.43 -2.94 7.14
N MET A 144 14.33 -3.31 6.23
CA MET A 144 15.28 -4.42 6.42
C MET A 144 16.63 -3.96 6.99
N GLY A 145 16.71 -2.78 7.59
CA GLY A 145 17.74 -2.48 8.58
C GLY A 145 17.23 -2.97 9.93
N LEU A 146 18.05 -3.73 10.66
CA LEU A 146 17.83 -4.07 12.08
C LEU A 146 17.37 -2.79 12.79
N ASP A 147 16.07 -2.63 13.04
CA ASP A 147 15.52 -1.53 13.85
C ASP A 147 15.25 -0.20 13.12
N GLY A 148 15.37 -0.11 11.79
CA GLY A 148 15.02 1.11 11.02
C GLY A 148 15.93 2.32 11.27
N ASN A 149 16.93 2.17 12.14
CA ASN A 149 17.95 3.17 12.45
C ASN A 149 19.16 3.10 11.53
N PHE A 150 19.27 2.09 10.66
CA PHE A 150 20.43 1.90 9.81
C PHE A 150 20.03 1.58 8.37
N VAL A 151 20.70 2.21 7.41
CA VAL A 151 20.58 1.93 5.97
C VAL A 151 21.94 1.50 5.43
N LEU A 152 21.94 0.57 4.47
CA LEU A 152 23.17 0.12 3.83
C LEU A 152 23.55 1.12 2.71
N ARG A 153 24.74 1.72 2.80
CA ARG A 153 25.28 2.63 1.78
C ARG A 153 26.75 2.33 1.55
N ASP A 154 27.14 2.17 0.28
CA ASP A 154 28.53 1.91 -0.12
C ASP A 154 29.21 0.75 0.64
N GLY A 155 28.45 -0.33 0.88
CA GLY A 155 28.93 -1.52 1.59
C GLY A 155 29.06 -1.36 3.11
N SER A 156 28.63 -0.23 3.67
CA SER A 156 28.65 0.04 5.12
C SER A 156 27.24 0.31 5.66
N TRP A 157 26.96 -0.16 6.87
CA TRP A 157 25.74 0.21 7.59
C TRP A 157 25.93 1.61 8.18
N ILE A 158 25.12 2.56 7.74
CA ILE A 158 25.13 3.93 8.25
C ILE A 158 23.85 4.20 9.03
N SER A 159 23.95 4.95 10.12
CA SER A 159 22.80 5.39 10.89
C SER A 159 21.92 6.30 10.01
N ALA A 160 20.62 6.03 9.94
CA ALA A 160 19.64 6.82 9.20
C ALA A 160 19.53 8.26 9.73
N ASN A 161 19.93 8.49 10.99
CA ASN A 161 19.97 9.82 11.62
C ASN A 161 21.25 10.60 11.31
N ASP A 162 22.29 9.95 10.78
CA ASP A 162 23.59 10.56 10.48
C ASP A 162 23.77 10.86 8.97
N ILE A 163 22.68 10.86 8.20
CA ILE A 163 22.69 11.25 6.79
C ILE A 163 22.47 12.76 6.71
N PRO A 164 23.45 13.55 6.22
CA PRO A 164 23.29 15.00 6.05
C PRO A 164 22.22 15.37 5.02
#